data_AF-A0A5E5QK44-F1
#
_entry.id   AF-A0A5E5QK44-F1
#
_cell.length_a   1.000
_cell.length_b   1.000
_cell.length_c   1.000
_cell.angle_alpha   90.00
_cell.angle_beta   90.00
_cell.angle_gamma   90.00
#
_symmetry.space_group_name_H-M   'P 1'
#
loop_
_entity.id
_entity.type
_entity.pdbx_description
1 polymer ?
#
loop_
_entity_poly.entity_id
_entity_poly.type
_entity_poly.pdbx_seq_one_letter_code
_entity_poly.pdbx_strand_id
1 'polypeptide(L)'
;VVAVMFKNGRANPILEKIWHKFPLKENKAVSIDLSSADIKSMMPSNKDYYKFMGSLTTPPCSENVKWNVYKTEMTISKKQVKEFYNIFGHTNNRALQNTNNRTITE
;
A
#
# COMPACT_ATOMS: atom_id res chain seq x y z
N VAL A 1 -5.90 1.81 -9.42
CA VAL A 1 -5.16 1.43 -8.21
C VAL A 1 -6.14 1.30 -7.05
N VAL A 2 -5.99 0.28 -6.21
CA VAL A 2 -6.73 0.11 -4.95
C VAL A 2 -5.75 0.27 -3.81
N ALA A 3 -6.03 1.16 -2.87
CA ALA A 3 -5.13 1.51 -1.77
C ALA A 3 -5.72 1.11 -0.42
N VAL A 4 -4.86 0.58 0.43
CA VAL A 4 -5.16 0.21 1.82
C VAL A 4 -4.22 1.00 2.70
N MET A 5 -4.79 1.79 3.62
CA MET A 5 -4.02 2.52 4.63
C MET A 5 -3.74 1.64 5.83
N PHE A 6 -2.62 1.88 6.50
CA PHE A 6 -2.23 1.18 7.72
C PHE A 6 -1.98 2.17 8.84
N LYS A 7 -2.51 1.87 10.03
CA LYS A 7 -2.19 2.56 11.28
C LYS A 7 -1.42 1.67 12.25
N ASN A 8 -0.65 2.29 13.14
CA ASN A 8 0.00 1.57 14.22
C ASN A 8 -1.02 0.81 15.07
N GLY A 9 -0.75 -0.47 15.31
CA GLY A 9 -1.63 -1.37 16.06
C GLY A 9 -1.04 -2.76 16.18
N ARG A 10 -1.90 -3.79 16.06
CA ARG A 10 -1.48 -5.19 16.07
C ARG A 10 -0.69 -5.52 14.79
N ALA A 11 0.22 -6.48 14.92
CA ALA A 11 0.99 -6.98 13.79
C ALA A 11 0.08 -7.55 12.70
N ASN A 12 0.40 -7.27 11.44
CA ASN A 12 -0.33 -7.80 10.30
C ASN A 12 0.27 -9.15 9.87
N PRO A 13 -0.44 -10.27 10.00
CA PRO A 13 0.12 -11.59 9.73
C PRO A 13 0.46 -11.82 8.25
N ILE A 14 -0.26 -11.20 7.32
CA ILE A 14 0.03 -11.34 5.89
C ILE A 14 1.29 -10.57 5.51
N LEU A 15 1.48 -9.39 6.08
CA LEU A 15 2.70 -8.63 5.78
C LEU A 15 3.95 -9.33 6.34
N GLU A 16 3.88 -9.99 7.52
CA GLU A 16 4.99 -10.86 8.00
C GLU A 16 5.39 -11.92 6.98
N LYS A 17 4.39 -12.61 6.40
CA LYS A 17 4.60 -13.65 5.38
C LYS A 17 5.35 -13.09 4.16
N ILE A 18 5.12 -11.81 3.83
CA ILE A 18 5.78 -11.13 2.71
C ILE A 18 7.18 -10.66 3.09
N TRP A 19 7.36 -10.01 4.24
CA TRP A 19 8.63 -9.43 4.66
C TRP A 19 9.74 -10.45 4.86
N HIS A 20 9.43 -11.65 5.38
CA HIS A 20 10.43 -12.72 5.53
C HIS A 20 11.05 -13.18 4.19
N LYS A 21 10.38 -12.93 3.07
CA LYS A 21 10.86 -13.28 1.72
C LYS A 21 11.35 -12.06 0.93
N PHE A 22 11.40 -10.88 1.56
CA PHE A 22 11.74 -9.65 0.86
C PHE A 22 13.20 -9.71 0.35
N PRO A 23 13.45 -9.53 -0.96
CA PRO A 23 14.80 -9.54 -1.50
C PRO A 23 15.57 -8.30 -1.04
N LEU A 24 16.69 -8.50 -0.34
CA LEU A 24 17.57 -7.41 0.11
C LEU A 24 18.55 -6.92 -0.98
N LYS A 25 18.50 -7.50 -2.17
CA LYS A 25 19.29 -7.09 -3.33
C LYS A 25 18.36 -6.63 -4.44
N GLU A 26 18.69 -5.50 -5.05
CA GLU A 26 17.97 -5.00 -6.22
C GLU A 26 17.92 -6.03 -7.35
N ASN A 27 16.86 -5.98 -8.15
CA ASN A 27 16.63 -6.84 -9.32
C ASN A 27 16.59 -8.36 -9.03
N LYS A 28 16.47 -8.76 -7.76
CA LYS A 28 16.24 -10.16 -7.39
C LYS A 28 14.76 -10.41 -7.11
N ALA A 29 14.11 -11.17 -7.99
CA ALA A 29 12.74 -11.62 -7.76
C ALA A 29 12.70 -12.82 -6.80
N VAL A 30 11.72 -12.85 -5.90
CA VAL A 30 11.41 -13.99 -5.04
C VAL A 30 9.92 -14.28 -5.16
N SER A 31 9.57 -15.52 -5.45
CA SER A 31 8.17 -15.95 -5.51
C SER A 31 7.60 -16.17 -4.11
N ILE A 32 6.39 -15.65 -3.90
CA ILE A 32 5.63 -15.81 -2.66
C ILE A 32 4.27 -16.38 -3.03
N ASP A 33 3.95 -17.55 -2.46
CA ASP A 33 2.66 -18.19 -2.68
C ASP A 33 1.59 -17.51 -1.82
N LEU A 34 0.79 -16.66 -2.47
CA LEU A 34 -0.37 -16.01 -1.88
C LEU A 34 -1.63 -16.63 -2.47
N SER A 35 -2.52 -17.09 -1.60
CA SER A 35 -3.85 -17.54 -2.00
C SER A 35 -4.78 -16.35 -2.26
N SER A 36 -5.91 -16.58 -2.93
CA SER A 36 -6.96 -15.57 -3.04
C SER A 36 -7.50 -15.11 -1.68
N ALA A 37 -7.48 -16.00 -0.67
CA ALA A 37 -7.85 -15.67 0.70
C ALA A 37 -6.82 -14.73 1.35
N ASP A 38 -5.53 -14.95 1.12
CA ASP A 38 -4.45 -14.07 1.58
C ASP A 38 -4.66 -12.66 1.01
N ILE A 39 -4.86 -12.53 -0.31
CA ILE A 39 -5.12 -11.24 -0.97
C ILE A 39 -6.37 -10.56 -0.40
N LYS A 40 -7.46 -11.32 -0.18
CA LYS A 40 -8.69 -10.78 0.42
C LYS A 40 -8.45 -10.24 1.83
N SER A 41 -7.62 -10.93 2.62
CA SER A 41 -7.27 -10.54 3.99
C SER A 41 -6.32 -9.33 4.08
N MET A 42 -5.68 -8.94 2.98
CA MET A 42 -4.92 -7.69 2.88
C MET A 42 -5.82 -6.46 2.80
N MET A 43 -7.13 -6.65 2.61
CA MET A 43 -8.10 -5.56 2.48
C MET A 43 -9.03 -5.52 3.70
N PRO A 44 -9.50 -4.34 4.12
CA PRO A 44 -10.44 -4.20 5.24
C PRO A 44 -11.77 -4.89 4.94
N SER A 45 -12.51 -5.30 5.98
CA SER A 45 -13.85 -5.90 5.82
C SER A 45 -14.86 -4.89 5.29
N ASN A 46 -14.90 -3.69 5.87
CA ASN A 46 -15.64 -2.57 5.30
C ASN A 46 -14.94 -2.08 4.02
N LYS A 47 -15.71 -2.01 2.93
CA LYS A 47 -15.24 -1.67 1.60
C LYS A 47 -15.54 -0.24 1.20
N ASP A 48 -16.01 0.64 2.09
CA ASP A 48 -16.17 2.06 1.78
C ASP A 48 -14.82 2.68 1.37
N TYR A 49 -14.84 3.50 0.31
CA TYR A 49 -13.61 4.08 -0.25
C TYR A 49 -13.84 5.50 -0.76
N TYR A 50 -12.78 6.31 -0.74
CA TYR A 50 -12.69 7.50 -1.55
C TYR A 50 -12.29 7.12 -2.98
N LYS A 51 -12.85 7.78 -3.99
CA LYS A 51 -12.45 7.63 -5.39
C LYS A 51 -12.17 8.96 -6.07
N PHE A 52 -11.13 8.97 -6.90
CA PHE A 52 -10.75 10.11 -7.74
C PHE A 52 -9.93 9.66 -8.96
N MET A 53 -9.87 10.52 -9.98
CA MET A 53 -8.96 10.36 -11.11
C MET A 53 -7.62 11.03 -10.80
N GLY A 54 -6.53 10.32 -11.02
CA GLY A 54 -5.17 10.80 -10.74
C GLY A 54 -4.14 10.16 -11.66
N SER A 55 -2.93 9.98 -11.16
CA SER A 55 -1.80 9.45 -11.90
C SER A 55 -1.15 8.26 -11.19
N LEU A 56 -0.19 7.63 -11.85
CA LEU A 56 0.83 6.84 -11.17
C LEU A 56 1.66 7.76 -10.25
N THR A 57 2.14 7.22 -9.13
CA THR A 57 2.96 7.95 -8.14
C THR A 57 4.46 7.80 -8.39
N THR A 58 4.84 7.06 -9.43
CA THR A 58 6.22 6.87 -9.91
C THR A 58 6.32 7.37 -11.36
N PRO A 59 7.51 7.81 -11.82
CA PRO A 59 7.73 8.09 -13.24
C PRO A 59 7.25 6.94 -14.14
N PRO A 60 6.62 7.24 -15.29
CA PRO A 60 6.45 8.55 -15.92
C PRO A 60 5.25 9.37 -15.40
N CYS A 61 4.66 9.01 -14.26
CA CYS A 61 3.53 9.73 -13.66
C CYS A 61 2.30 9.83 -14.58
N SER A 62 2.07 8.80 -15.41
CA SER A 62 0.93 8.77 -16.34
C SER A 62 -0.40 9.00 -15.63
N GLU A 63 -1.23 9.86 -16.19
CA GLU A 63 -2.55 10.24 -15.68
C GLU A 63 -3.63 9.21 -16.02
N ASN A 64 -4.89 9.57 -15.77
CA ASN A 64 -6.09 8.74 -15.99
C ASN A 64 -6.14 7.44 -15.17
N VAL A 65 -5.46 7.43 -14.03
CA VAL A 65 -5.52 6.33 -13.07
C VAL A 65 -6.70 6.53 -12.14
N LYS A 66 -7.66 5.59 -12.16
CA LYS A 66 -8.73 5.54 -11.14
C LYS A 66 -8.15 5.05 -9.82
N TRP A 67 -8.12 5.93 -8.82
CA TRP A 67 -7.74 5.61 -7.46
C TRP A 67 -8.98 5.28 -6.63
N ASN A 68 -8.93 4.18 -5.88
CA ASN A 68 -9.92 3.82 -4.86
C ASN A 68 -9.16 3.59 -3.56
N VAL A 69 -9.35 4.46 -2.57
CA VAL A 69 -8.64 4.43 -1.29
C VAL A 69 -9.62 4.03 -0.21
N TYR A 70 -9.44 2.85 0.39
CA TYR A 70 -10.33 2.41 1.46
C TYR A 70 -10.31 3.39 2.64
N LYS A 71 -11.50 3.71 3.17
CA LYS A 71 -11.65 4.57 4.36
C LYS A 71 -11.20 3.84 5.63
N THR A 72 -11.41 2.53 5.66
CA THR A 72 -11.03 1.69 6.80
C THR A 72 -9.56 1.31 6.72
N GLU A 73 -8.80 1.73 7.73
CA GLU A 73 -7.38 1.39 7.87
C GLU A 73 -7.19 -0.02 8.43
N MET A 74 -6.19 -0.72 7.93
CA MET A 74 -5.66 -1.94 8.51
C MET A 74 -4.67 -1.61 9.63
N THR A 75 -4.28 -2.59 10.44
CA THR A 75 -3.25 -2.40 11.47
C THR A 75 -1.92 -2.98 11.04
N ILE A 76 -0.84 -2.31 11.45
CA ILE A 76 0.56 -2.76 11.33
C ILE A 76 1.26 -2.52 12.67
N SER A 77 2.16 -3.40 13.08
CA SER A 77 2.94 -3.16 14.31
C SER A 77 4.08 -2.17 14.09
N LYS A 78 4.52 -1.48 15.15
CA LYS A 78 5.70 -0.60 15.08
C LYS A 78 6.97 -1.35 14.64
N LYS A 79 7.10 -2.64 15.00
CA LYS A 79 8.23 -3.49 14.59
C LYS A 79 8.24 -3.69 13.08
N GLN A 80 7.10 -4.05 12.50
CA GLN A 80 6.92 -4.21 11.06
C GLN A 80 7.20 -2.92 10.29
N VAL A 81 6.71 -1.78 10.78
CA VAL A 81 7.01 -0.47 10.19
C VAL A 81 8.52 -0.25 10.16
N LYS A 82 9.23 -0.52 11.25
CA LYS A 82 10.69 -0.39 11.34
C LYS A 82 11.42 -1.33 10.38
N GLU A 83 10.99 -2.59 10.28
CA GLU A 83 11.57 -3.56 9.34
C GLU A 83 11.42 -3.11 7.89
N PHE A 84 10.23 -2.62 7.52
CA PHE A 84 10.00 -2.05 6.19
C PHE A 84 10.90 -0.85 5.91
N TYR A 85 11.01 0.10 6.85
CA TYR A 85 11.93 1.24 6.69
C TYR A 85 13.38 0.80 6.55
N ASN A 86 13.83 -0.21 7.29
CA ASN A 86 15.20 -0.72 7.22
C ASN A 86 15.51 -1.37 5.86
N ILE A 87 14.51 -1.99 5.21
CA ILE A 87 14.68 -2.58 3.88
C ILE A 87 14.97 -1.51 2.82
N PHE A 88 14.23 -0.40 2.84
CA PHE A 88 14.39 0.67 1.85
C PHE A 88 15.47 1.68 2.23
N GLY A 89 15.72 1.89 3.53
CA GLY A 89 16.68 2.86 4.05
C GLY A 89 16.28 4.32 3.90
N HIS A 90 15.12 4.61 3.30
CA HIS A 90 14.58 5.96 3.10
C HIS A 90 13.05 5.93 2.95
N THR A 91 12.42 7.11 3.03
CA THR A 91 11.00 7.27 2.70
C THR A 91 10.79 7.18 1.19
N ASN A 92 9.89 6.29 0.75
CA ASN A 92 9.64 6.03 -0.67
C ASN A 92 8.29 6.59 -1.18
N ASN A 93 7.72 7.56 -0.48
CA ASN A 93 6.48 8.21 -0.88
C ASN A 93 6.75 9.48 -1.69
N ARG A 94 5.95 9.70 -2.74
CA ARG A 94 5.90 10.98 -3.46
C ARG A 94 5.19 12.02 -2.59
N ALA A 95 5.65 13.28 -2.63
CA ALA A 95 4.98 14.39 -1.95
C ALA A 95 3.53 14.58 -2.45
N LEU A 96 2.67 15.13 -1.60
CA LEU A 96 1.29 15.47 -1.98
C LEU A 96 1.28 16.44 -3.16
N GLN A 97 0.28 16.32 -4.02
CA GLN A 97 0.11 17.14 -5.21
C GLN A 97 -1.18 17.95 -5.10
N ASN A 98 -1.23 19.13 -5.72
CA ASN A 98 -2.40 20.00 -5.71
C ASN A 98 -3.65 19.26 -6.20
N THR A 99 -4.78 19.44 -5.53
CA THR A 99 -6.07 18.85 -5.94
C THR A 99 -6.55 19.40 -7.27
N ASN A 100 -6.20 20.64 -7.60
CA ASN A 100 -6.72 21.38 -8.75
C ASN A 100 -8.26 21.31 -8.75
N ASN A 101 -8.88 21.06 -9.90
CA ASN A 101 -10.34 20.99 -10.03
C ASN A 101 -10.91 19.57 -9.83
N ARG A 102 -10.18 18.67 -9.18
CA ARG A 102 -10.60 17.27 -9.03
C ARG A 102 -11.59 17.13 -7.88
N THR A 103 -12.70 16.45 -8.17
CA THR A 103 -13.65 16.01 -7.15
C THR A 103 -13.22 14.68 -6.55
N ILE A 104 -13.21 14.61 -5.23
CA ILE A 104 -13.10 13.35 -4.48
C ILE A 104 -14.52 12.94 -4.09
N THR A 105 -14.89 11.70 -4.41
CA THR A 105 -16.20 11.15 -4.05
C THR A 105 -16.04 9.95 -3.12
N GLU A 106 -17.09 9.64 -2.38
CA GLU A 106 -17.12 8.67 -1.28
C GLU A 106 -18.02 7.45 -1.56
#